data_AF-A0A412KQG4-F1
#
_entry.id   AF-A0A412KQG4-F1
#
_cell.length_a   1.000
_cell.length_b   1.000
_cell.length_c   1.000
_cell.angle_alpha   90.00
_cell.angle_beta   90.00
_cell.angle_gamma   90.00
#
_symmetry.space_group_name_H-M   'P 1'
#
loop_
_entity.id
_entity.type
_entity.pdbx_description
1 polymer ?
#
loop_
_entity_poly.entity_id
_entity_poly.type
_entity_poly.pdbx_seq_one_letter_code
_entity_poly.pdbx_strand_id
1 'polypeptide(L)'
;MKIKELRLKNFGKFTNKEIHFLDGMNVIYGENESGKSTLYTFIRAMLFGLERGRGRAAAQDAFSRYEPWENPNYYCGEMKFESGDKEFLLSRNFDRYGKNETLVCLEDAEELSVKDGDLQMLMGDLSPQIYDDTMAMAQMRVKPGMTLSEELKNYASNYYATGDGELDLAAAIDYLKEQKKESLHEMQKQMEKRQDKREHISQEMSYVWRDIHKLEEEQAHLKEEIEFRKVRERESRLLLKQDEEEPKHMIDEIRPSKWRVHPLEILAAVLAVVLCAWLLKRPWNYLVAIILVLLSSIYVWNRMKISKKVEKTEPEKILEEITPQEEKIPTDRLKWELERNALELGDKRVRYSNLKEDLEELDGISDEERILNAQAEARQLAIDKIQELSGEMQKKLRGKLNDRVSEIMEFITEGKYTRLNVEEGLNISLLSEGRKVDIARVSQGTAEQVYFALRMAASEVLLEEELPVILDDTFVSYDEERLESVLEWLAKSGKQVLLFTCQKREMKILSEMGVKNCNYIKLQ
;
A
#
# COMPACT_ATOMS: atom_id res chain seq x y z
N MET A 1 -34.36 22.71 13.71
CA MET A 1 -35.58 22.21 13.00
C MET A 1 -36.81 21.99 13.92
N LYS A 2 -37.98 22.55 13.56
CA LYS A 2 -39.28 22.33 14.24
C LYS A 2 -40.36 21.87 13.25
N ILE A 3 -41.07 20.79 13.52
CA ILE A 3 -42.18 20.32 12.68
C ILE A 3 -43.41 21.19 12.95
N LYS A 4 -44.03 21.75 11.91
CA LYS A 4 -45.25 22.56 12.03
C LYS A 4 -46.49 21.79 11.63
N GLU A 5 -46.38 20.95 10.61
CA GLU A 5 -47.53 20.26 10.04
C GLU A 5 -47.14 18.91 9.41
N LEU A 6 -48.02 17.92 9.57
CA LEU A 6 -47.95 16.64 8.89
C LEU A 6 -49.25 16.40 8.13
N ARG A 7 -49.14 16.15 6.82
CA ARG A 7 -50.24 15.71 5.96
C ARG A 7 -50.02 14.26 5.55
N LEU A 8 -50.67 13.36 6.26
CA LEU A 8 -50.72 11.94 5.93
C LEU A 8 -51.80 11.75 4.87
N LYS A 9 -51.43 12.00 3.60
CA LYS A 9 -52.33 11.82 2.45
C LYS A 9 -52.80 10.37 2.37
N ASN A 10 -51.86 9.43 2.48
CA ASN A 10 -52.19 8.02 2.63
C ASN A 10 -50.97 7.25 3.19
N PHE A 11 -51.05 6.81 4.45
CA PHE A 11 -49.95 6.13 5.15
C PHE A 11 -50.50 5.23 6.27
N GLY A 12 -50.29 3.91 6.17
CA GLY A 12 -50.85 2.92 7.08
C GLY A 12 -52.38 3.03 7.18
N LYS A 13 -52.89 3.34 8.39
CA LYS A 13 -54.33 3.52 8.63
C LYS A 13 -54.86 4.94 8.36
N PHE A 14 -53.99 5.91 8.08
CA PHE A 14 -54.40 7.30 7.91
C PHE A 14 -54.55 7.68 6.44
N THR A 15 -55.71 8.26 6.11
CA THR A 15 -56.02 8.81 4.79
C THR A 15 -56.46 10.26 4.94
N ASN A 16 -55.82 11.18 4.21
CA ASN A 16 -56.05 12.63 4.26
C ASN A 16 -56.13 13.21 5.69
N LYS A 17 -55.21 12.77 6.56
CA LYS A 17 -55.11 13.26 7.94
C LYS A 17 -54.10 14.39 8.02
N GLU A 18 -54.53 15.52 8.56
CA GLU A 18 -53.68 16.67 8.84
C GLU A 18 -53.50 16.83 10.34
N ILE A 19 -52.27 17.10 10.77
CA ILE A 19 -51.89 17.29 12.17
C ILE A 19 -50.98 18.50 12.25
N HIS A 20 -51.36 19.48 13.06
CA HIS A 20 -50.56 20.67 13.34
C HIS A 20 -49.90 20.58 14.70
N PHE A 21 -48.66 21.04 14.77
CA PHE A 21 -47.85 21.08 15.97
C PHE A 21 -47.58 22.51 16.39
N LEU A 22 -47.53 22.73 17.69
CA LEU A 22 -47.05 23.98 18.27
C LEU A 22 -45.58 23.85 18.65
N ASP A 23 -44.95 24.98 18.90
CA ASP A 23 -43.68 25.02 19.61
C ASP A 23 -43.88 24.52 21.05
N GLY A 24 -42.87 23.87 21.62
CA GLY A 24 -42.98 23.28 22.96
C GLY A 24 -43.69 21.92 22.99
N MET A 25 -44.57 21.73 23.98
CA MET A 25 -45.16 20.43 24.28
C MET A 25 -46.34 20.11 23.34
N ASN A 26 -46.29 18.94 22.70
CA ASN A 26 -47.38 18.38 21.93
C ASN A 26 -47.68 16.98 22.45
N VAL A 27 -48.84 16.79 23.08
CA VAL A 27 -49.27 15.51 23.64
C VAL A 27 -50.21 14.83 22.65
N ILE A 28 -49.74 13.74 22.06
CA ILE A 28 -50.48 12.90 21.12
C ILE A 28 -51.11 11.75 21.91
N TYR A 29 -52.39 11.91 22.24
CA TYR A 29 -53.15 10.95 23.01
C TYR A 29 -53.99 10.04 22.11
N GLY A 30 -53.98 8.74 22.39
CA GLY A 30 -54.91 7.79 21.77
C GLY A 30 -54.83 6.42 22.43
N GLU A 31 -55.90 5.64 22.35
CA GLU A 31 -55.91 4.26 22.84
C GLU A 31 -54.93 3.38 22.05
N ASN A 32 -54.75 2.12 22.44
CA ASN A 32 -54.01 1.18 21.60
C ASN A 32 -54.69 1.09 20.22
N GLU A 33 -53.90 0.91 19.16
CA GLU A 33 -54.39 0.84 17.77
C GLU A 33 -54.97 2.16 17.20
N SER A 34 -54.97 3.25 17.97
CA SER A 34 -55.33 4.60 17.48
C SER A 34 -54.38 5.17 16.42
N GLY A 35 -53.26 4.50 16.13
CA GLY A 35 -52.31 4.91 15.09
C GLY A 35 -51.11 5.72 15.59
N LYS A 36 -50.87 5.82 16.91
CA LYS A 36 -49.66 6.46 17.49
C LYS A 36 -48.36 6.00 16.81
N SER A 37 -48.11 4.68 16.76
CA SER A 37 -46.93 4.11 16.11
C SER A 37 -46.91 4.32 14.58
N THR A 38 -48.08 4.49 13.95
CA THR A 38 -48.17 4.83 12.51
C THR A 38 -47.69 6.27 12.29
N LEU A 39 -48.11 7.20 13.14
CA LEU A 39 -47.68 8.59 13.09
C LEU A 39 -46.19 8.75 13.42
N TYR A 40 -45.69 8.05 14.45
CA TYR A 40 -44.26 7.97 14.75
C TYR A 40 -43.46 7.51 13.53
N THR A 41 -43.88 6.41 12.91
CA THR A 41 -43.20 5.86 11.73
C THR A 41 -43.29 6.80 10.53
N PHE A 42 -44.41 7.52 10.38
CA PHE A 42 -44.55 8.54 9.34
C PHE A 42 -43.52 9.65 9.50
N ILE A 43 -43.34 10.19 10.72
CA ILE A 43 -42.33 11.23 10.98
C ILE A 43 -40.93 10.71 10.61
N ARG A 44 -40.59 9.50 11.06
CA ARG A 44 -39.30 8.88 10.72
C ARG A 44 -39.12 8.66 9.22
N ALA A 45 -40.17 8.22 8.52
CA ALA A 45 -40.16 8.03 7.07
C ALA A 45 -40.05 9.36 6.31
N MET A 46 -40.61 10.44 6.82
CA MET A 46 -40.45 11.78 6.26
C MET A 46 -39.03 12.32 6.44
N LEU A 47 -38.36 12.07 7.56
CA LEU A 47 -36.98 12.51 7.75
C LEU A 47 -35.99 11.64 6.95
N PHE A 48 -35.99 10.33 7.18
CA PHE A 48 -34.90 9.44 6.71
C PHE A 48 -35.25 8.56 5.51
N GLY A 49 -36.52 8.52 5.15
CA GLY A 49 -37.03 7.76 4.02
C GLY A 49 -37.58 6.43 4.47
N LEU A 50 -38.16 5.72 3.51
CA LEU A 50 -38.69 4.38 3.73
C LEU A 50 -38.19 3.50 2.59
N GLU A 51 -37.47 2.44 2.97
CA GLU A 51 -36.96 1.46 2.04
C GLU A 51 -37.62 0.11 2.26
N ARG A 52 -37.85 -0.59 1.15
CA ARG A 52 -38.34 -1.97 1.16
C ARG A 52 -37.17 -2.93 1.15
N GLY A 53 -37.16 -3.86 2.10
CA GLY A 53 -36.22 -4.98 2.14
C GLY A 53 -36.42 -5.92 0.95
N ARG A 54 -35.41 -6.75 0.66
CA ARG A 54 -35.48 -7.78 -0.39
C ARG A 54 -35.80 -9.16 0.20
N GLY A 55 -36.53 -9.98 -0.55
CA GLY A 55 -36.80 -11.38 -0.20
C GLY A 55 -37.76 -11.55 0.99
N ARG A 56 -37.54 -12.58 1.82
CA ARG A 56 -38.42 -12.88 2.97
C ARG A 56 -38.43 -11.78 4.04
N ALA A 57 -37.38 -10.96 4.11
CA ALA A 57 -37.29 -9.81 5.00
C ALA A 57 -38.24 -8.67 4.61
N ALA A 58 -38.70 -8.63 3.35
CA ALA A 58 -39.63 -7.61 2.87
C ALA A 58 -41.00 -7.70 3.55
N ALA A 59 -41.44 -8.89 3.98
CA ALA A 59 -42.79 -9.05 4.55
C ALA A 59 -42.93 -8.43 5.96
N GLN A 60 -41.83 -8.15 6.65
CA GLN A 60 -41.83 -7.62 8.03
C GLN A 60 -41.23 -6.21 8.12
N ASP A 61 -40.78 -5.65 7.00
CA ASP A 61 -40.19 -4.32 6.96
C ASP A 61 -41.22 -3.21 7.25
N ALA A 62 -40.72 -2.04 7.63
CA ALA A 62 -41.58 -0.90 7.93
C ALA A 62 -42.39 -0.47 6.70
N PHE A 63 -41.81 -0.59 5.50
CA PHE A 63 -42.49 -0.28 4.25
C PHE A 63 -43.80 -1.05 4.08
N SER A 64 -43.72 -2.37 4.12
CA SER A 64 -44.85 -3.27 3.85
C SER A 64 -45.86 -3.27 5.01
N ARG A 65 -45.41 -3.01 6.23
CA ARG A 65 -46.30 -2.89 7.41
C ARG A 65 -47.22 -1.67 7.33
N TYR A 66 -46.70 -0.56 6.82
CA TYR A 66 -47.43 0.71 6.73
C TYR A 66 -47.91 1.04 5.33
N GLU A 67 -47.86 0.07 4.41
CA GLU A 67 -48.52 0.19 3.12
C GLU A 67 -50.00 0.53 3.34
N PRO A 68 -50.55 1.53 2.63
CA PRO A 68 -51.92 1.95 2.83
C PRO A 68 -52.91 0.80 2.66
N TRP A 69 -53.86 0.69 3.58
CA TRP A 69 -54.89 -0.34 3.51
C TRP A 69 -55.86 -0.09 2.35
N GLU A 70 -56.09 1.18 2.04
CA GLU A 70 -56.87 1.66 0.90
C GLU A 70 -55.93 2.30 -0.13
N ASN A 71 -56.07 1.94 -1.41
CA ASN A 71 -55.26 2.45 -2.52
C ASN A 71 -53.73 2.36 -2.31
N PRO A 72 -53.13 1.15 -2.31
CA PRO A 72 -51.70 0.95 -2.07
C PRO A 72 -50.78 1.72 -3.03
N ASN A 73 -51.24 1.99 -4.25
CA ASN A 73 -50.51 2.75 -5.27
C ASN A 73 -50.40 4.26 -4.96
N TYR A 74 -51.06 4.73 -3.90
CA TYR A 74 -51.00 6.10 -3.43
C TYR A 74 -50.43 6.06 -2.02
N TYR A 75 -49.11 6.03 -1.87
CA TYR A 75 -48.44 5.95 -0.58
C TYR A 75 -47.59 7.21 -0.38
N CYS A 76 -48.17 8.27 0.18
CA CYS A 76 -47.50 9.58 0.20
C CYS A 76 -47.91 10.44 1.38
N GLY A 77 -47.09 11.46 1.65
CA GLY A 77 -47.39 12.48 2.62
C GLY A 77 -46.48 13.69 2.51
N GLU A 78 -46.82 14.73 3.26
CA GLU A 78 -46.07 15.98 3.33
C GLU A 78 -45.76 16.34 4.78
N MET A 79 -44.62 16.99 4.98
CA MET A 79 -44.16 17.53 6.24
C MET A 79 -43.75 18.98 6.01
N LYS A 80 -44.38 19.89 6.75
CA LYS A 80 -43.94 21.28 6.84
C LYS A 80 -43.12 21.45 8.11
N PHE A 81 -41.94 22.02 7.99
CA PHE A 81 -41.05 22.28 9.12
C PHE A 81 -40.29 23.59 8.95
N GLU A 82 -39.81 24.12 10.06
CA GLU A 82 -38.98 25.32 10.14
C GLU A 82 -37.54 24.88 10.43
N SER A 83 -36.55 25.41 9.71
CA SER A 83 -35.13 25.24 10.05
C SER A 83 -34.40 26.56 9.86
N GLY A 84 -33.64 26.99 10.88
CA GLY A 84 -33.21 28.38 11.00
C GLY A 84 -34.43 29.32 10.98
N ASP A 85 -34.39 30.35 10.13
CA ASP A 85 -35.47 31.32 9.94
C ASP A 85 -36.34 31.04 8.69
N LYS A 86 -36.25 29.84 8.10
CA LYS A 86 -36.94 29.45 6.86
C LYS A 86 -37.89 28.28 7.09
N GLU A 87 -38.99 28.25 6.35
CA GLU A 87 -39.95 27.17 6.31
C GLU A 87 -39.77 26.30 5.06
N PHE A 88 -39.80 25.00 5.26
CA PHE A 88 -39.63 24.01 4.21
C PHE A 88 -40.86 23.11 4.12
N LEU A 89 -41.21 22.74 2.89
CA LEU A 89 -42.19 21.71 2.59
C LEU A 89 -41.49 20.51 1.97
N LEU A 90 -41.48 19.40 2.70
CA LEU A 90 -41.03 18.11 2.22
C LEU A 90 -42.23 17.27 1.81
N SER A 91 -42.26 16.84 0.56
CA SER A 91 -43.24 15.88 0.05
C SER A 91 -42.51 14.59 -0.32
N ARG A 92 -43.07 13.44 0.09
CA ARG A 92 -42.55 12.12 -0.27
C ARG A 92 -43.65 11.23 -0.80
N ASN A 93 -43.37 10.61 -1.94
CA ASN A 93 -44.09 9.45 -2.43
C ASN A 93 -43.26 8.21 -2.18
N PHE A 94 -43.78 7.33 -1.35
CA PHE A 94 -43.24 6.03 -1.03
C PHE A 94 -43.75 4.94 -1.99
N ASP A 95 -44.59 5.27 -2.98
CA ASP A 95 -45.07 4.28 -3.95
C ASP A 95 -43.92 3.53 -4.65
N ARG A 96 -44.17 2.26 -4.95
CA ARG A 96 -43.19 1.32 -5.50
C ARG A 96 -42.65 1.75 -6.86
N TYR A 97 -43.48 2.35 -7.71
CA TYR A 97 -43.14 2.67 -9.09
C TYR A 97 -42.95 4.18 -9.33
N GLY A 98 -43.52 5.01 -8.45
CA GLY A 98 -43.46 6.46 -8.53
C GLY A 98 -42.67 7.15 -7.42
N LYS A 99 -41.70 6.48 -6.78
CA LYS A 99 -40.90 7.07 -5.68
C LYS A 99 -40.31 8.40 -6.11
N ASN A 100 -40.75 9.47 -5.47
CA ASN A 100 -40.24 10.81 -5.66
C ASN A 100 -40.28 11.56 -4.33
N GLU A 101 -39.45 12.58 -4.26
CA GLU A 101 -39.30 13.43 -3.10
C GLU A 101 -38.97 14.84 -3.57
N THR A 102 -39.61 15.83 -2.97
CA THR A 102 -39.39 17.24 -3.27
C THR A 102 -39.25 17.98 -1.96
N LEU A 103 -38.19 18.77 -1.85
CA LEU A 103 -37.96 19.66 -0.72
C LEU A 103 -37.96 21.09 -1.25
N VAL A 104 -38.89 21.91 -0.79
CA VAL A 104 -39.04 23.29 -1.28
C VAL A 104 -38.97 24.25 -0.11
N CYS A 105 -38.11 25.26 -0.23
CA CYS A 105 -38.08 26.41 0.67
C CYS A 105 -39.26 27.34 0.33
N LEU A 106 -40.11 27.65 1.30
CA LEU A 106 -41.38 28.34 1.05
C LEU A 106 -41.22 29.85 0.89
N GLU A 107 -40.11 30.42 1.36
CA GLU A 107 -39.83 31.86 1.26
C GLU A 107 -39.37 32.29 -0.13
N ASP A 108 -38.52 31.49 -0.77
CA ASP A 108 -37.88 31.79 -2.07
C ASP A 108 -38.29 30.83 -3.20
N ALA A 109 -39.08 29.80 -2.88
CA ALA A 109 -39.51 28.74 -3.81
C ALA A 109 -38.33 27.96 -4.43
N GLU A 110 -37.17 27.95 -3.78
CA GLU A 110 -36.03 27.14 -4.17
C GLU A 110 -36.31 25.65 -3.90
N GLU A 111 -36.10 24.81 -4.91
CA GLU A 111 -36.18 23.34 -4.77
C GLU A 111 -34.79 22.79 -4.44
N LEU A 112 -34.69 22.15 -3.28
CA LEU A 112 -33.48 21.53 -2.76
C LEU A 112 -33.46 20.03 -3.10
N SER A 113 -32.27 19.51 -3.33
CA SER A 113 -32.03 18.11 -3.69
C SER A 113 -31.87 17.25 -2.44
N VAL A 114 -32.94 16.54 -2.08
CA VAL A 114 -32.90 15.50 -1.03
C VAL A 114 -31.88 14.40 -1.36
N LYS A 115 -31.63 14.12 -2.65
CA LYS A 115 -30.69 13.10 -3.10
C LYS A 115 -29.24 13.49 -2.92
N ASP A 116 -28.94 14.78 -3.03
CA ASP A 116 -27.58 15.31 -2.87
C ASP A 116 -27.26 15.63 -1.39
N GLY A 117 -28.21 15.40 -0.48
CA GLY A 117 -28.00 15.51 0.97
C GLY A 117 -28.53 16.80 1.59
N ASP A 118 -29.25 17.64 0.85
CA ASP A 118 -29.68 18.96 1.36
C ASP A 118 -30.60 18.83 2.60
N LEU A 119 -31.45 17.79 2.66
CA LEU A 119 -32.28 17.53 3.84
C LEU A 119 -31.42 17.12 5.05
N GLN A 120 -30.38 16.31 4.84
CA GLN A 120 -29.46 15.88 5.88
C GLN A 120 -28.71 17.09 6.43
N MET A 121 -28.25 18.00 5.57
CA MET A 121 -27.63 19.26 6.00
C MET A 121 -28.58 20.10 6.88
N LEU A 122 -29.86 20.20 6.52
CA LEU A 122 -30.87 20.91 7.34
C LEU A 122 -31.15 20.23 8.70
N MET A 123 -30.79 18.95 8.84
CA MET A 123 -30.88 18.18 10.08
C MET A 123 -29.53 18.11 10.83
N GLY A 124 -28.49 18.81 10.36
CA GLY A 124 -27.15 18.77 10.95
C GLY A 124 -26.40 17.47 10.67
N ASP A 125 -26.54 16.93 9.46
CA ASP A 125 -25.97 15.64 9.01
C ASP A 125 -26.34 14.45 9.91
N LEU A 126 -27.53 14.55 10.52
CA LEU A 126 -28.00 13.55 11.46
C LEU A 126 -28.32 12.23 10.77
N SER A 127 -27.74 11.16 11.30
CA SER A 127 -28.05 9.80 10.89
C SER A 127 -29.35 9.27 11.52
N PRO A 128 -30.06 8.34 10.85
CA PRO A 128 -31.25 7.70 11.41
C PRO A 128 -30.98 7.00 12.75
N GLN A 129 -29.78 6.43 12.90
CA GLN A 129 -29.40 5.69 14.11
C GLN A 129 -29.19 6.65 15.28
N ILE A 130 -28.47 7.76 15.07
CA ILE A 130 -28.27 8.79 16.10
C ILE A 130 -29.61 9.41 16.51
N TYR A 131 -30.51 9.62 15.54
CA TYR A 131 -31.87 10.11 15.83
C TYR A 131 -32.66 9.16 16.74
N ASP A 132 -32.69 7.86 16.42
CA ASP A 132 -33.39 6.84 17.20
C ASP A 132 -32.74 6.63 18.60
N ASP A 133 -31.44 6.86 18.71
CA ASP A 133 -30.72 6.71 19.97
C ASP A 133 -30.77 7.98 20.84
N THR A 134 -30.95 9.19 20.30
CA THR A 134 -30.96 10.45 21.08
C THR A 134 -32.35 11.09 21.17
N MET A 135 -32.95 11.43 20.04
CA MET A 135 -34.17 12.25 19.92
C MET A 135 -35.45 11.45 20.12
N ALA A 136 -35.47 10.20 19.68
CA ALA A 136 -36.66 9.37 19.71
C ALA A 136 -36.58 8.28 20.78
N MET A 137 -37.38 8.40 21.83
CA MET A 137 -37.43 7.48 22.95
C MET A 137 -38.71 6.66 22.94
N ALA A 138 -38.62 5.41 22.48
CA ALA A 138 -39.66 4.43 22.73
C ALA A 138 -39.61 3.91 24.18
N GLN A 139 -40.70 3.31 24.63
CA GLN A 139 -40.72 2.54 25.88
C GLN A 139 -39.54 1.56 25.90
N MET A 140 -38.69 1.67 26.91
CA MET A 140 -37.48 0.87 26.98
C MET A 140 -37.83 -0.61 27.16
N ARG A 141 -37.42 -1.44 26.19
CA ARG A 141 -37.54 -2.90 26.26
C ARG A 141 -36.14 -3.49 26.40
N VAL A 142 -35.76 -3.81 27.63
CA VAL A 142 -34.50 -4.53 27.86
C VAL A 142 -34.60 -5.89 27.16
N LYS A 143 -33.58 -6.23 26.36
CA LYS A 143 -33.54 -7.51 25.65
C LYS A 143 -33.61 -8.67 26.65
N PRO A 144 -34.29 -9.80 26.34
CA PRO A 144 -34.33 -10.95 27.24
C PRO A 144 -32.91 -11.41 27.61
N GLY A 145 -32.64 -11.50 28.91
CA GLY A 145 -31.33 -11.92 29.43
C GLY A 145 -30.34 -10.78 29.71
N MET A 146 -30.68 -9.54 29.39
CA MET A 146 -29.89 -8.36 29.76
C MET A 146 -30.53 -7.61 30.93
N THR A 147 -29.72 -6.87 31.68
CA THR A 147 -30.20 -5.96 32.73
C THR A 147 -30.31 -4.53 32.20
N LEU A 148 -31.14 -3.71 32.85
CA LEU A 148 -31.29 -2.28 32.55
C LEU A 148 -29.94 -1.54 32.66
N SER A 149 -29.13 -1.91 33.64
CA SER A 149 -27.79 -1.34 33.85
C SER A 149 -26.82 -1.67 32.70
N GLU A 150 -26.92 -2.86 32.11
CA GLU A 150 -26.11 -3.25 30.94
C GLU A 150 -26.50 -2.46 29.70
N GLU A 151 -27.80 -2.25 29.46
CA GLU A 151 -28.26 -1.44 28.32
C GLU A 151 -27.83 0.03 28.46
N LEU A 152 -27.95 0.59 29.67
CA LEU A 152 -27.44 1.92 30.01
C LEU A 152 -25.93 2.03 29.76
N LYS A 153 -25.17 0.98 30.13
CA LYS A 153 -23.73 0.92 29.90
C LYS A 153 -23.38 0.85 28.42
N ASN A 154 -24.11 0.07 27.64
CA ASN A 154 -23.93 0.00 26.18
C ASN A 154 -24.21 1.36 25.53
N TYR A 155 -25.30 2.00 25.93
CA TYR A 155 -25.64 3.33 25.45
C TYR A 155 -24.54 4.34 25.81
N ALA A 156 -24.13 4.40 27.09
CA ALA A 156 -23.04 5.27 27.51
C ALA A 156 -21.73 4.96 26.76
N SER A 157 -21.45 3.71 26.42
CA SER A 157 -20.26 3.34 25.63
C SER A 157 -20.20 4.09 24.31
N ASN A 158 -21.28 4.08 23.55
CA ASN A 158 -21.30 4.65 22.21
C ASN A 158 -21.06 6.17 22.27
N TYR A 159 -21.73 6.87 23.19
CA TYR A 159 -21.64 8.34 23.25
C TYR A 159 -20.39 8.88 23.92
N TYR A 160 -19.86 8.18 24.93
CA TYR A 160 -18.62 8.61 25.59
C TYR A 160 -17.37 8.19 24.82
N ALA A 161 -17.43 7.15 23.99
CA ALA A 161 -16.28 6.66 23.23
C ALA A 161 -16.21 7.23 21.80
N THR A 162 -17.31 7.31 21.06
CA THR A 162 -17.22 7.69 19.63
C THR A 162 -17.85 9.04 19.33
N GLY A 163 -18.73 9.56 20.19
CA GLY A 163 -19.46 10.83 19.97
C GLY A 163 -20.51 10.74 18.86
N ASP A 164 -20.27 9.88 17.89
CA ASP A 164 -21.13 9.43 16.81
C ASP A 164 -20.97 7.91 16.70
N GLY A 165 -22.06 7.15 16.73
CA GLY A 165 -22.04 5.68 16.65
C GLY A 165 -21.64 5.13 15.28
N GLU A 166 -21.50 5.98 14.26
CA GLU A 166 -21.21 5.56 12.88
C GLU A 166 -19.72 5.48 12.54
N LEU A 167 -18.87 6.28 13.21
CA LEU A 167 -17.44 6.29 12.95
C LEU A 167 -16.71 5.17 13.69
N ASP A 168 -16.42 4.08 12.97
CA ASP A 168 -15.54 3.01 13.45
C ASP A 168 -14.06 3.44 13.37
N LEU A 169 -13.64 4.19 14.39
CA LEU A 169 -12.25 4.62 14.56
C LEU A 169 -11.28 3.42 14.57
N ALA A 170 -11.70 2.28 15.14
CA ALA A 170 -10.85 1.10 15.25
C ALA A 170 -10.58 0.53 13.85
N ALA A 171 -11.63 0.37 13.03
CA ALA A 171 -11.48 -0.06 11.64
C ALA A 171 -10.61 0.90 10.81
N ALA A 172 -10.77 2.22 10.97
CA ALA A 172 -9.96 3.21 10.27
C ALA A 172 -8.47 3.12 10.65
N ILE A 173 -8.17 3.00 11.96
CA ILE A 173 -6.82 2.83 12.45
C ILE A 173 -6.21 1.51 11.96
N ASP A 174 -6.98 0.42 11.99
CA ASP A 174 -6.49 -0.89 11.57
C ASP A 174 -6.24 -0.95 10.06
N TYR A 175 -7.07 -0.29 9.25
CA TYR A 175 -6.81 -0.07 7.83
C TYR A 175 -5.47 0.65 7.60
N LEU A 176 -5.23 1.75 8.31
CA LEU A 176 -3.97 2.50 8.19
C LEU A 176 -2.75 1.68 8.64
N LYS A 177 -2.89 0.87 9.70
CA LYS A 177 -1.83 -0.03 10.17
C LYS A 177 -1.48 -1.08 9.13
N GLU A 178 -2.47 -1.71 8.49
CA GLU A 178 -2.19 -2.71 7.46
C GLU A 178 -1.52 -2.08 6.24
N GLN A 179 -2.00 -0.91 5.78
CA GLN A 179 -1.37 -0.17 4.68
C GLN A 179 0.07 0.26 4.99
N LYS A 180 0.36 0.66 6.23
CA LYS A 180 1.72 0.94 6.70
C LYS A 180 2.59 -0.31 6.64
N LYS A 181 2.09 -1.44 7.14
CA LYS A 181 2.79 -2.72 7.17
C LYS A 181 3.11 -3.24 5.76
N GLU A 182 2.18 -3.09 4.82
CA GLU A 182 2.40 -3.40 3.40
C GLU A 182 3.56 -2.57 2.82
N SER A 183 3.60 -1.26 3.07
CA SER A 183 4.68 -0.40 2.57
C SER A 183 6.04 -0.75 3.17
N LEU A 184 6.08 -1.07 4.48
CA LEU A 184 7.30 -1.54 5.13
C LEU A 184 7.76 -2.89 4.59
N HIS A 185 6.83 -3.81 4.31
CA HIS A 185 7.15 -5.11 3.75
C HIS A 185 7.72 -5.00 2.33
N GLU A 186 7.11 -4.17 1.47
CA GLU A 186 7.64 -3.92 0.12
C GLU A 186 9.00 -3.23 0.19
N MET A 187 9.21 -2.29 1.11
CA MET A 187 10.51 -1.65 1.33
C MET A 187 11.58 -2.69 1.72
N GLN A 188 11.30 -3.57 2.67
CA GLN A 188 12.23 -4.64 3.07
C GLN A 188 12.61 -5.54 1.88
N LYS A 189 11.63 -5.92 1.06
CA LYS A 189 11.85 -6.73 -0.13
C LYS A 189 12.71 -6.01 -1.19
N GLN A 190 12.55 -4.70 -1.36
CA GLN A 190 13.41 -3.92 -2.26
C GLN A 190 14.84 -3.81 -1.71
N MET A 191 15.00 -3.60 -0.41
CA MET A 191 16.31 -3.59 0.25
C MET A 191 17.03 -4.93 0.09
N GLU A 192 16.33 -6.06 0.27
CA GLU A 192 16.88 -7.40 0.09
C GLU A 192 17.35 -7.63 -1.36
N LYS A 193 16.50 -7.30 -2.36
CA LYS A 193 16.90 -7.39 -3.78
C LYS A 193 18.10 -6.51 -4.11
N ARG A 194 18.18 -5.30 -3.53
CA ARG A 194 19.31 -4.38 -3.73
C ARG A 194 20.58 -4.95 -3.12
N GLN A 195 20.48 -5.52 -1.93
CA GLN A 195 21.58 -6.18 -1.24
C GLN A 195 22.09 -7.39 -2.02
N ASP A 196 21.21 -8.26 -2.51
CA ASP A 196 21.58 -9.42 -3.34
C ASP A 196 22.32 -9.00 -4.62
N LYS A 197 21.82 -7.96 -5.31
CA LYS A 197 22.48 -7.40 -6.51
C LYS A 197 23.87 -6.87 -6.18
N ARG A 198 24.01 -6.14 -5.07
CA ARG A 198 25.27 -5.57 -4.61
C ARG A 198 26.28 -6.67 -4.27
N GLU A 199 25.84 -7.74 -3.61
CA GLU A 199 26.69 -8.90 -3.32
C GLU A 199 27.15 -9.58 -4.60
N HIS A 200 26.26 -9.77 -5.58
CA HIS A 200 26.60 -10.35 -6.87
C HIS A 200 27.64 -9.53 -7.64
N ILE A 201 27.42 -8.21 -7.79
CA ILE A 201 28.36 -7.29 -8.46
C ILE A 201 29.70 -7.26 -7.72
N SER A 202 29.70 -7.24 -6.39
CA SER A 202 30.92 -7.26 -5.58
C SER A 202 31.74 -8.54 -5.79
N GLN A 203 31.07 -9.70 -5.88
CA GLN A 203 31.72 -10.98 -6.19
C GLN A 203 32.31 -10.98 -7.61
N GLU A 204 31.57 -10.49 -8.61
CA GLU A 204 32.08 -10.35 -9.98
C GLU A 204 33.28 -9.41 -10.05
N MET A 205 33.19 -8.26 -9.40
CA MET A 205 34.26 -7.26 -9.34
C MET A 205 35.52 -7.85 -8.70
N SER A 206 35.37 -8.65 -7.64
CA SER A 206 36.47 -9.37 -6.98
C SER A 206 37.11 -10.45 -7.88
N TYR A 207 36.33 -11.09 -8.76
CA TYR A 207 36.86 -12.02 -9.76
C TYR A 207 37.64 -11.29 -10.85
N VAL A 208 37.06 -10.25 -11.44
CA VAL A 208 37.71 -9.43 -12.48
C VAL A 208 38.99 -8.79 -11.95
N TRP A 209 38.98 -8.31 -10.71
CA TRP A 209 40.17 -7.74 -10.07
C TRP A 209 41.31 -8.75 -9.97
N ARG A 210 41.03 -9.99 -9.52
CA ARG A 210 42.04 -11.06 -9.46
C ARG A 210 42.62 -11.38 -10.83
N ASP A 211 41.78 -11.41 -11.85
CA ASP A 211 42.19 -11.63 -13.24
C ASP A 211 43.07 -10.51 -13.77
N ILE A 212 42.75 -9.24 -13.47
CA ILE A 212 43.59 -8.09 -13.84
C ILE A 212 44.97 -8.23 -13.20
N HIS A 213 45.05 -8.50 -11.89
CA HIS A 213 46.32 -8.68 -11.19
C HIS A 213 47.16 -9.80 -11.80
N LYS A 214 46.53 -10.94 -12.11
CA LYS A 214 47.21 -12.06 -12.75
C LYS A 214 47.78 -11.68 -14.13
N LEU A 215 47.00 -10.99 -14.97
CA LEU A 215 47.46 -10.53 -16.28
C LEU A 215 48.56 -9.46 -16.18
N GLU A 216 48.53 -8.62 -15.15
CA GLU A 216 49.58 -7.64 -14.85
C GLU A 216 50.90 -8.33 -14.48
N GLU A 217 50.85 -9.35 -13.62
CA GLU A 217 52.00 -10.19 -13.28
C GLU A 217 52.56 -10.91 -14.51
N GLU A 218 51.70 -11.54 -15.33
CA GLU A 218 52.09 -12.22 -16.56
C GLU A 218 52.74 -11.24 -17.56
N GLN A 219 52.19 -10.02 -17.71
CA GLN A 219 52.80 -8.98 -18.54
C GLN A 219 54.16 -8.53 -18.02
N ALA A 220 54.32 -8.39 -16.70
CA ALA A 220 55.60 -8.01 -16.10
C ALA A 220 56.66 -9.07 -16.41
N HIS A 221 56.34 -10.34 -16.20
CA HIS A 221 57.22 -11.46 -16.52
C HIS A 221 57.57 -11.53 -18.02
N LEU A 222 56.60 -11.35 -18.92
CA LEU A 222 56.85 -11.32 -20.36
C LEU A 222 57.75 -10.15 -20.78
N LYS A 223 57.58 -8.97 -20.16
CA LYS A 223 58.43 -7.79 -20.42
C LYS A 223 59.87 -8.05 -19.97
N GLU A 224 60.05 -8.59 -18.77
CA GLU A 224 61.36 -8.96 -18.24
C GLU A 224 62.07 -9.99 -19.13
N GLU A 225 61.36 -11.04 -19.57
CA GLU A 225 61.89 -12.07 -20.47
C GLU A 225 62.29 -11.50 -21.84
N ILE A 226 61.47 -10.60 -22.41
CA ILE A 226 61.79 -9.93 -23.67
C ILE A 226 63.03 -9.04 -23.53
N GLU A 227 63.15 -8.26 -22.44
CA GLU A 227 64.32 -7.43 -22.19
C GLU A 227 65.58 -8.27 -21.95
N PHE A 228 65.48 -9.35 -21.17
CA PHE A 228 66.58 -10.29 -20.97
C PHE A 228 67.10 -10.87 -22.30
N ARG A 229 66.19 -11.30 -23.18
CA ARG A 229 66.55 -11.80 -24.53
C ARG A 229 67.19 -10.72 -25.41
N LYS A 230 66.67 -9.49 -25.40
CA LYS A 230 67.27 -8.36 -26.14
C LYS A 230 68.68 -8.06 -25.69
N VAL A 231 68.94 -8.08 -24.37
CA VAL A 231 70.28 -7.86 -23.81
C VAL A 231 71.23 -8.97 -24.27
N ARG A 232 70.83 -10.24 -24.16
CA ARG A 232 71.64 -11.37 -24.67
C ARG A 232 71.91 -11.31 -26.17
N GLU A 233 70.91 -10.99 -26.99
CA GLU A 233 71.10 -10.80 -28.45
C GLU A 233 72.11 -9.67 -28.74
N ARG A 234 72.07 -8.58 -27.97
CA ARG A 234 72.98 -7.44 -28.11
C ARG A 234 74.40 -7.80 -27.69
N GLU A 235 74.57 -8.54 -26.60
CA GLU A 235 75.87 -9.06 -26.14
C GLU A 235 76.47 -10.03 -27.16
N SER A 236 75.70 -11.00 -27.65
CA SER A 236 76.14 -11.92 -28.71
C SER A 236 76.54 -11.19 -29.99
N ARG A 237 75.79 -10.16 -30.39
CA ARG A 237 76.11 -9.32 -31.57
C ARG A 237 77.35 -8.45 -31.35
N LEU A 238 77.64 -8.03 -30.12
CA LEU A 238 78.86 -7.29 -29.77
C LEU A 238 80.10 -8.21 -29.77
N LEU A 239 79.98 -9.42 -29.25
CA LEU A 239 81.03 -10.44 -29.30
C LEU A 239 81.38 -10.81 -30.76
N LEU A 240 80.37 -11.01 -31.61
CA LEU A 240 80.57 -11.24 -33.05
C LEU A 240 81.25 -10.07 -33.78
N LYS A 241 81.08 -8.83 -33.30
CA LYS A 241 81.77 -7.65 -33.85
C LYS A 241 83.20 -7.52 -33.35
N GLN A 242 83.50 -7.99 -32.13
CA GLN A 242 84.88 -8.03 -31.61
C GLN A 242 85.72 -9.08 -32.33
N ASP A 243 85.13 -10.23 -32.70
CA ASP A 243 85.80 -11.26 -33.52
C ASP A 243 86.07 -10.80 -34.98
N GLU A 244 85.41 -9.74 -35.47
CA GLU A 244 85.71 -9.15 -36.79
C GLU A 244 86.86 -8.13 -36.77
N GLU A 245 87.31 -7.66 -35.60
CA GLU A 245 88.38 -6.64 -35.45
C GLU A 245 89.78 -7.21 -35.12
N GLU A 246 89.95 -8.52 -34.96
CA GLU A 246 91.27 -9.16 -34.95
C GLU A 246 91.76 -9.53 -36.38
N PRO A 247 93.02 -9.24 -36.74
CA PRO A 247 93.51 -9.45 -38.10
C PRO A 247 93.55 -10.94 -38.45
N LYS A 248 92.82 -11.29 -39.51
CA LYS A 248 92.92 -12.52 -40.31
C LYS A 248 94.36 -13.05 -40.43
N HIS A 249 94.80 -13.94 -39.54
CA HIS A 249 95.89 -14.87 -39.79
C HIS A 249 95.73 -16.09 -38.89
N MET A 250 95.68 -17.28 -39.50
CA MET A 250 95.35 -18.59 -38.91
C MET A 250 93.87 -18.70 -38.52
N ILE A 251 92.93 -19.03 -39.40
CA ILE A 251 92.70 -20.38 -39.95
C ILE A 251 92.16 -20.24 -41.39
N ASP A 252 93.06 -20.18 -42.37
CA ASP A 252 92.73 -20.33 -43.80
C ASP A 252 93.25 -21.66 -44.36
N GLU A 253 93.58 -22.63 -43.49
CA GLU A 253 94.33 -23.85 -43.85
C GLU A 253 93.51 -25.14 -43.96
N ILE A 254 92.18 -25.10 -43.80
CA ILE A 254 91.32 -26.23 -44.18
C ILE A 254 90.08 -25.71 -44.90
N ARG A 255 90.31 -25.14 -46.09
CA ARG A 255 89.25 -24.91 -47.09
C ARG A 255 89.23 -26.10 -48.05
N PRO A 256 88.19 -26.95 -48.05
CA PRO A 256 88.10 -28.00 -49.04
C PRO A 256 87.99 -27.42 -50.45
N SER A 257 88.67 -28.06 -51.39
CA SER A 257 88.78 -27.68 -52.79
C SER A 257 87.42 -27.31 -53.41
N LYS A 258 87.35 -26.11 -54.01
CA LYS A 258 86.14 -25.52 -54.64
C LYS A 258 85.58 -26.30 -55.85
N TRP A 259 86.11 -27.47 -56.19
CA TRP A 259 85.65 -28.29 -57.31
C TRP A 259 85.32 -29.69 -56.83
N ARG A 260 84.03 -30.00 -56.71
CA ARG A 260 83.55 -31.33 -56.29
C ARG A 260 83.53 -32.34 -57.44
N VAL A 261 83.62 -31.86 -58.69
CA VAL A 261 84.00 -32.61 -59.89
C VAL A 261 84.93 -31.66 -60.67
N HIS A 262 86.15 -32.11 -61.00
CA HIS A 262 87.10 -31.24 -61.67
C HIS A 262 86.64 -31.03 -63.13
N PRO A 263 86.69 -29.81 -63.70
CA PRO A 263 86.19 -29.54 -65.04
C PRO A 263 86.97 -30.33 -66.10
N LEU A 264 88.24 -30.67 -65.82
CA LEU A 264 89.05 -31.59 -66.62
C LEU A 264 88.51 -33.03 -66.67
N GLU A 265 87.86 -33.54 -65.63
CA GLU A 265 87.31 -34.91 -65.60
C GLU A 265 86.07 -35.02 -66.51
N ILE A 266 85.24 -33.97 -66.54
CA ILE A 266 84.09 -33.86 -67.46
C ILE A 266 84.60 -33.72 -68.90
N LEU A 267 85.64 -32.90 -69.10
CA LEU A 267 86.25 -32.71 -70.42
C LEU A 267 86.86 -34.02 -70.95
N ALA A 268 87.55 -34.79 -70.10
CA ALA A 268 88.13 -36.08 -70.45
C ALA A 268 87.08 -37.14 -70.81
N ALA A 269 85.95 -37.18 -70.09
CA ALA A 269 84.85 -38.09 -70.39
C ALA A 269 84.18 -37.78 -71.74
N VAL A 270 83.97 -36.49 -72.05
CA VAL A 270 83.44 -36.06 -73.35
C VAL A 270 84.41 -36.41 -74.47
N LEU A 271 85.71 -36.18 -74.26
CA LEU A 271 86.75 -36.46 -75.26
C LEU A 271 86.88 -37.97 -75.54
N ALA A 272 86.74 -38.82 -74.52
CA ALA A 272 86.70 -40.28 -74.68
C ALA A 272 85.48 -40.76 -75.49
N VAL A 273 84.30 -40.17 -75.29
CA VAL A 273 83.10 -40.47 -76.08
C VAL A 273 83.28 -40.08 -77.55
N VAL A 274 83.86 -38.90 -77.81
CA VAL A 274 84.13 -38.41 -79.17
C VAL A 274 85.20 -39.26 -79.87
N LEU A 275 86.26 -39.65 -79.18
CA LEU A 275 87.31 -40.52 -79.73
C LEU A 275 86.76 -41.91 -80.12
N CYS A 276 85.94 -42.52 -79.26
CA CYS A 276 85.32 -43.81 -79.55
C CYS A 276 84.31 -43.74 -80.71
N ALA A 277 83.61 -42.62 -80.88
CA ALA A 277 82.71 -42.42 -82.02
C ALA A 277 83.46 -42.34 -83.36
N TRP A 278 84.70 -41.86 -83.36
CA TRP A 278 85.53 -41.63 -84.54
C TRP A 278 86.44 -42.82 -84.92
N LEU A 279 86.99 -43.56 -83.94
CA LEU A 279 87.94 -44.66 -84.16
C LEU A 279 87.29 -46.04 -84.39
N LEU A 280 86.05 -46.26 -83.93
CA LEU A 280 85.38 -47.57 -84.05
C LEU A 280 84.53 -47.65 -85.33
N LYS A 281 84.57 -48.79 -86.03
CA LYS A 281 83.75 -49.03 -87.24
C LYS A 281 82.29 -49.34 -86.87
N ARG A 282 81.35 -48.92 -87.73
CA ARG A 282 79.90 -49.16 -87.56
C ARG A 282 79.60 -50.68 -87.57
N PRO A 283 78.65 -51.16 -86.74
CA PRO A 283 77.71 -50.40 -85.91
C PRO A 283 78.16 -50.18 -84.44
N TRP A 284 79.34 -50.68 -84.05
CA TRP A 284 79.76 -50.74 -82.65
C TRP A 284 80.11 -49.38 -82.02
N ASN A 285 80.40 -48.36 -82.82
CA ASN A 285 80.78 -47.03 -82.31
C ASN A 285 79.67 -46.36 -81.48
N TYR A 286 78.41 -46.46 -81.92
CA TYR A 286 77.27 -45.88 -81.21
C TYR A 286 76.98 -46.63 -79.91
N LEU A 287 77.10 -47.95 -79.92
CA LEU A 287 76.84 -48.78 -78.75
C LEU A 287 77.85 -48.50 -77.62
N VAL A 288 79.13 -48.39 -77.96
CA VAL A 288 80.19 -48.05 -76.98
C VAL A 288 80.07 -46.59 -76.50
N ALA A 289 79.73 -45.65 -77.38
CA ALA A 289 79.52 -44.25 -76.99
C ALA A 289 78.36 -44.08 -76.00
N ILE A 290 77.23 -44.77 -76.21
CA ILE A 290 76.07 -44.72 -75.30
C ILE A 290 76.43 -45.29 -73.91
N ILE A 291 77.20 -46.39 -73.85
CA ILE A 291 77.65 -46.98 -72.58
C ILE A 291 78.56 -46.01 -71.81
N LEU A 292 79.48 -45.32 -72.49
CA LEU A 292 80.37 -44.33 -71.85
C LEU A 292 79.61 -43.10 -71.33
N VAL A 293 78.57 -42.65 -72.05
CA VAL A 293 77.69 -41.57 -71.59
C VAL A 293 76.90 -41.99 -70.35
N LEU A 294 76.38 -43.22 -70.32
CA LEU A 294 75.65 -43.73 -69.16
C LEU A 294 76.57 -43.89 -67.93
N LEU A 295 77.77 -44.45 -68.10
CA LEU A 295 78.74 -44.62 -67.02
C LEU A 295 79.23 -43.27 -66.45
N SER A 296 79.51 -42.30 -67.30
CA SER A 296 79.90 -40.94 -66.87
C SER A 296 78.76 -40.21 -66.16
N SER A 297 77.51 -40.37 -66.64
CA SER A 297 76.32 -39.81 -65.99
C SER A 297 76.07 -40.43 -64.62
N ILE A 298 76.22 -41.75 -64.49
CA ILE A 298 76.11 -42.47 -63.21
C ILE A 298 77.23 -42.05 -62.24
N TYR A 299 78.47 -41.89 -62.72
CA TYR A 299 79.59 -41.44 -61.90
C TYR A 299 79.34 -40.06 -61.28
N VAL A 300 78.88 -39.09 -62.10
CA VAL A 300 78.55 -37.74 -61.63
C VAL A 300 77.37 -37.77 -60.65
N TRP A 301 76.33 -38.58 -60.93
CA TRP A 301 75.19 -38.73 -60.01
C TRP A 301 75.61 -39.34 -58.67
N ASN A 302 76.39 -40.43 -58.67
CA ASN A 302 76.84 -41.07 -57.43
C ASN A 302 77.69 -40.12 -56.57
N ARG A 303 78.57 -39.33 -57.19
CA ARG A 303 79.36 -38.30 -56.49
C ARG A 303 78.51 -37.18 -55.90
N MET A 304 77.39 -36.81 -56.55
CA MET A 304 76.46 -35.82 -56.00
C MET A 304 75.53 -36.39 -54.90
N LYS A 305 75.18 -37.68 -54.97
CA LYS A 305 74.20 -38.31 -54.05
C LYS A 305 74.76 -38.65 -52.67
N ILE A 306 76.08 -38.69 -52.51
CA ILE A 306 76.76 -38.85 -51.20
C ILE A 306 76.53 -37.62 -50.28
N SER A 307 75.89 -36.55 -50.77
CA SER A 307 75.53 -35.34 -50.00
C SER A 307 74.34 -35.45 -49.01
N LYS A 308 73.88 -36.64 -48.59
CA LYS A 308 72.81 -36.75 -47.56
C LYS A 308 73.21 -37.41 -46.24
N LYS A 309 74.49 -37.72 -46.03
CA LYS A 309 75.03 -38.08 -44.71
C LYS A 309 76.28 -37.27 -44.44
N VAL A 310 76.09 -36.03 -44.01
CA VAL A 310 77.11 -35.33 -43.23
C VAL A 310 76.79 -35.67 -41.78
N GLU A 311 77.63 -36.48 -41.15
CA GLU A 311 77.70 -36.55 -39.69
C GLU A 311 78.09 -35.16 -39.20
N LYS A 312 77.19 -34.52 -38.42
CA LYS A 312 77.45 -33.26 -37.73
C LYS A 312 78.74 -33.38 -36.90
N THR A 313 79.67 -32.43 -37.08
CA THR A 313 80.96 -32.37 -36.37
C THR A 313 80.79 -32.04 -34.88
N GLU A 314 81.67 -32.55 -34.01
CA GLU A 314 81.63 -32.39 -32.53
C GLU A 314 81.38 -30.96 -31.99
N PRO A 315 81.83 -29.85 -32.61
CA PRO A 315 81.52 -28.51 -32.13
C PRO A 315 80.04 -28.12 -32.24
N GLU A 316 79.30 -28.68 -33.21
CA GLU A 316 77.87 -28.40 -33.39
C GLU A 316 77.00 -29.12 -32.35
N LYS A 317 77.45 -30.28 -31.84
CA LYS A 317 76.77 -31.00 -30.76
C LYS A 317 76.96 -30.33 -29.40
N ILE A 318 78.15 -29.76 -29.16
CA ILE A 318 78.43 -29.00 -27.93
C ILE A 318 77.65 -27.68 -27.93
N LEU A 319 77.50 -27.01 -29.08
CA LEU A 319 76.62 -25.84 -29.19
C LEU A 319 75.13 -26.18 -28.97
N GLU A 320 74.63 -27.31 -29.51
CA GLU A 320 73.24 -27.77 -29.27
C GLU A 320 72.99 -28.22 -27.81
N GLU A 321 73.99 -28.75 -27.10
CA GLU A 321 73.88 -29.13 -25.68
C GLU A 321 73.95 -27.93 -24.71
N ILE A 322 74.57 -26.82 -25.10
CA ILE A 322 74.69 -25.60 -24.28
C ILE A 322 73.53 -24.62 -24.55
N THR A 323 72.82 -24.71 -25.67
CA THR A 323 71.61 -23.92 -25.92
C THR A 323 70.45 -24.40 -25.05
N PRO A 324 69.96 -23.62 -24.06
CA PRO A 324 68.78 -23.99 -23.29
C PRO A 324 67.58 -24.10 -24.23
N GLN A 325 66.67 -25.04 -23.97
CA GLN A 325 65.45 -25.24 -24.79
C GLN A 325 64.58 -23.97 -24.96
N GLU A 326 64.83 -22.93 -24.17
CA GLU A 326 64.20 -21.61 -24.18
C GLU A 326 64.42 -20.80 -25.48
N GLU A 327 65.45 -21.10 -26.28
CA GLU A 327 65.75 -20.41 -27.55
C GLU A 327 64.83 -20.80 -28.73
N LYS A 328 63.90 -21.75 -28.55
CA LYS A 328 62.97 -22.15 -29.62
C LYS A 328 61.72 -21.28 -29.76
N ILE A 329 61.43 -20.41 -28.81
CA ILE A 329 60.28 -19.49 -28.90
C ILE A 329 60.74 -18.21 -29.61
N PRO A 330 60.20 -17.88 -30.81
CA PRO A 330 60.57 -16.65 -31.50
C PRO A 330 60.24 -15.43 -30.62
N THR A 331 61.15 -14.46 -30.54
CA THR A 331 60.94 -13.20 -29.80
C THR A 331 59.68 -12.47 -30.25
N ASP A 332 59.26 -12.65 -31.50
CA ASP A 332 58.01 -12.09 -32.03
C ASP A 332 56.74 -12.76 -31.48
N ARG A 333 56.83 -14.04 -31.08
CA ARG A 333 55.71 -14.71 -30.40
C ARG A 333 55.47 -14.14 -29.00
N LEU A 334 56.54 -13.86 -28.26
CA LEU A 334 56.44 -13.21 -26.93
C LEU A 334 55.86 -11.79 -27.04
N LYS A 335 56.23 -11.03 -28.07
CA LYS A 335 55.62 -9.71 -28.34
C LYS A 335 54.13 -9.82 -28.67
N TRP A 336 53.74 -10.80 -29.48
CA TRP A 336 52.33 -11.03 -29.80
C TRP A 336 51.52 -11.43 -28.57
N GLU A 337 52.07 -12.30 -27.71
CA GLU A 337 51.44 -12.67 -26.42
C GLU A 337 51.31 -11.45 -25.49
N LEU A 338 52.31 -10.56 -25.45
CA LEU A 338 52.26 -9.31 -24.70
C LEU A 338 51.18 -8.35 -25.25
N GLU A 339 51.10 -8.15 -26.56
CA GLU A 339 50.06 -7.31 -27.19
C GLU A 339 48.65 -7.86 -26.92
N ARG A 340 48.48 -9.18 -27.04
CA ARG A 340 47.22 -9.84 -26.70
C ARG A 340 46.84 -9.65 -25.24
N ASN A 341 47.78 -9.87 -24.31
CA ASN A 341 47.55 -9.64 -22.89
C ASN A 341 47.24 -8.17 -22.59
N ALA A 342 47.80 -7.22 -23.36
CA ALA A 342 47.50 -5.80 -23.22
C ALA A 342 46.07 -5.44 -23.64
N LEU A 343 45.58 -6.04 -24.73
CA LEU A 343 44.19 -5.89 -25.14
C LEU A 343 43.22 -6.49 -24.11
N GLU A 344 43.46 -7.73 -23.68
CA GLU A 344 42.61 -8.40 -22.69
C GLU A 344 42.56 -7.65 -21.35
N LEU A 345 43.71 -7.15 -20.89
CA LEU A 345 43.81 -6.34 -19.68
C LEU A 345 43.04 -5.01 -19.82
N GLY A 346 43.11 -4.37 -21.00
CA GLY A 346 42.29 -3.19 -21.32
C GLY A 346 40.80 -3.46 -21.19
N ASP A 347 40.31 -4.55 -21.80
CA ASP A 347 38.90 -4.96 -21.72
C ASP A 347 38.47 -5.25 -20.29
N LYS A 348 39.30 -5.96 -19.50
CA LYS A 348 38.99 -6.25 -18.09
C LYS A 348 38.98 -5.00 -17.22
N ARG A 349 39.87 -4.03 -17.46
CA ARG A 349 39.87 -2.74 -16.75
C ARG A 349 38.61 -1.94 -17.03
N VAL A 350 38.15 -1.90 -18.28
CA VAL A 350 36.86 -1.26 -18.63
C VAL A 350 35.72 -1.97 -17.90
N ARG A 351 35.68 -3.31 -17.94
CA ARG A 351 34.66 -4.07 -17.21
C ARG A 351 34.68 -3.79 -15.70
N TYR A 352 35.87 -3.73 -15.10
CA TYR A 352 36.02 -3.39 -13.67
C TYR A 352 35.49 -1.98 -13.37
N SER A 353 35.77 -1.00 -14.24
CA SER A 353 35.25 0.37 -14.11
C SER A 353 33.73 0.39 -14.13
N ASN A 354 33.10 -0.30 -15.09
CA ASN A 354 31.64 -0.37 -15.18
C ASN A 354 31.03 -1.03 -13.93
N LEU A 355 31.59 -2.16 -13.47
CA LEU A 355 31.11 -2.83 -12.25
C LEU A 355 31.25 -1.95 -11.00
N LYS A 356 32.29 -1.11 -10.96
CA LYS A 356 32.51 -0.16 -9.88
C LYS A 356 31.48 0.97 -9.90
N GLU A 357 31.14 1.49 -11.08
CA GLU A 357 30.07 2.47 -11.26
C GLU A 357 28.70 1.88 -10.86
N ASP A 358 28.38 0.67 -11.32
CA ASP A 358 27.14 -0.03 -10.95
C ASP A 358 27.00 -0.23 -9.43
N LEU A 359 28.12 -0.50 -8.74
CA LEU A 359 28.14 -0.65 -7.28
C LEU A 359 27.90 0.70 -6.57
N GLU A 360 28.48 1.78 -7.09
CA GLU A 360 28.30 3.14 -6.54
C GLU A 360 26.86 3.62 -6.70
N GLU A 361 26.17 3.28 -7.80
CA GLU A 361 24.74 3.56 -7.97
C GLU A 361 23.85 2.86 -6.91
N LEU A 362 24.25 1.66 -6.46
CA LEU A 362 23.48 0.87 -5.49
C LEU A 362 23.71 1.27 -4.01
N ASP A 363 24.76 2.04 -3.71
CA ASP A 363 25.06 2.48 -2.34
C ASP A 363 24.01 3.49 -1.80
N GLY A 364 23.27 4.17 -2.68
CA GLY A 364 22.18 5.08 -2.32
C GLY A 364 20.85 4.38 -2.00
N ILE A 365 20.04 4.99 -1.13
CA ILE A 365 18.62 4.59 -0.95
C ILE A 365 17.88 4.93 -2.25
N SER A 366 17.19 3.96 -2.84
CA SER A 366 16.42 4.19 -4.06
C SER A 366 15.27 5.18 -3.81
N ASP A 367 14.88 5.94 -4.83
CA ASP A 367 13.73 6.84 -4.70
C ASP A 367 12.45 6.08 -4.31
N GLU A 368 12.30 4.84 -4.76
CA GLU A 368 11.20 3.95 -4.36
C GLU A 368 11.22 3.65 -2.85
N GLU A 369 12.39 3.30 -2.28
CA GLU A 369 12.55 3.08 -0.84
C GLU A 369 12.24 4.36 -0.04
N ARG A 370 12.66 5.53 -0.54
CA ARG A 370 12.37 6.83 0.09
C ARG A 370 10.87 7.13 0.08
N ILE A 371 10.19 6.88 -1.04
CA ILE A 371 8.74 7.07 -1.18
C ILE A 371 7.98 6.13 -0.23
N LEU A 372 8.34 4.84 -0.21
CA LEU A 372 7.69 3.85 0.67
C LEU A 372 7.88 4.21 2.14
N ASN A 373 9.08 4.64 2.53
CA ASN A 373 9.34 5.09 3.90
C ASN A 373 8.52 6.35 4.24
N ALA A 374 8.51 7.36 3.36
CA ALA A 374 7.72 8.58 3.56
C ALA A 374 6.20 8.28 3.66
N GLN A 375 5.69 7.33 2.87
CA GLN A 375 4.31 6.88 2.97
C GLN A 375 4.03 6.15 4.30
N ALA A 376 4.96 5.31 4.78
CA ALA A 376 4.82 4.63 6.06
C ALA A 376 4.83 5.63 7.25
N GLU A 377 5.69 6.63 7.20
CA GLU A 377 5.75 7.72 8.18
C GLU A 377 4.49 8.59 8.14
N ALA A 378 4.01 8.96 6.96
CA ALA A 378 2.77 9.73 6.80
C ALA A 378 1.55 8.98 7.38
N ARG A 379 1.45 7.66 7.14
CA ARG A 379 0.40 6.83 7.74
C ARG A 379 0.52 6.73 9.25
N GLN A 380 1.74 6.61 9.78
CA GLN A 380 1.96 6.62 11.23
C GLN A 380 1.51 7.95 11.85
N LEU A 381 1.90 9.07 11.24
CA LEU A 381 1.47 10.40 11.69
C LEU A 381 -0.05 10.54 11.68
N ALA A 382 -0.72 10.01 10.64
CA ALA A 382 -2.17 10.01 10.57
C ALA A 382 -2.80 9.19 11.72
N ILE A 383 -2.28 7.98 12.00
CA ILE A 383 -2.74 7.15 13.12
C ILE A 383 -2.60 7.91 14.44
N ASP A 384 -1.41 8.45 14.71
CA ASP A 384 -1.12 9.16 15.96
C ASP A 384 -2.03 10.38 16.13
N LYS A 385 -2.23 11.16 15.06
CA LYS A 385 -3.08 12.35 15.08
C LYS A 385 -4.55 11.99 15.29
N ILE A 386 -5.05 10.94 14.65
CA ILE A 386 -6.43 10.45 14.83
C ILE A 386 -6.64 10.00 16.28
N GLN A 387 -5.71 9.25 16.86
CA GLN A 387 -5.78 8.80 18.24
C GLN A 387 -5.75 9.96 19.24
N GLU A 388 -4.86 10.93 19.02
CA GLU A 388 -4.76 12.15 19.84
C GLU A 388 -6.07 12.93 19.81
N LEU A 389 -6.57 13.28 18.60
CA LEU A 389 -7.79 14.06 18.42
C LEU A 389 -9.02 13.34 18.98
N SER A 390 -9.13 12.04 18.75
CA SER A 390 -10.22 11.23 19.31
C SER A 390 -10.18 11.24 20.83
N GLY A 391 -9.00 11.09 21.44
CA GLY A 391 -8.85 11.11 22.89
C GLY A 391 -9.21 12.47 23.50
N GLU A 392 -8.80 13.56 22.86
CA GLU A 392 -9.18 14.92 23.27
C GLU A 392 -10.68 15.18 23.14
N MET A 393 -11.27 14.76 22.01
CA MET A 393 -12.70 14.88 21.75
C MET A 393 -13.51 14.09 22.79
N GLN A 394 -13.18 12.82 23.03
CA GLN A 394 -13.81 11.98 24.05
C GLN A 394 -13.75 12.64 25.44
N LYS A 395 -12.59 13.18 25.83
CA LYS A 395 -12.43 13.85 27.13
C LYS A 395 -13.32 15.08 27.26
N LYS A 396 -13.39 15.90 26.20
CA LYS A 396 -14.21 17.11 26.15
C LYS A 396 -15.70 16.78 26.17
N LEU A 397 -16.14 15.81 25.38
CA LEU A 397 -17.52 15.34 25.32
C LEU A 397 -17.94 14.72 26.66
N ARG A 398 -17.10 13.87 27.26
CA ARG A 398 -17.35 13.27 28.59
C ARG A 398 -17.57 14.32 29.67
N GLY A 399 -16.78 15.39 29.67
CA GLY A 399 -16.97 16.51 30.59
C GLY A 399 -18.34 17.15 30.42
N LYS A 400 -18.63 17.64 29.20
CA LYS A 400 -19.91 18.29 28.87
C LYS A 400 -21.13 17.40 29.15
N LEU A 401 -21.07 16.13 28.77
CA LEU A 401 -22.14 15.17 29.00
C LEU A 401 -22.36 14.92 30.50
N ASN A 402 -21.30 14.67 31.27
CA ASN A 402 -21.45 14.43 32.72
C ASN A 402 -22.07 15.64 33.43
N ASP A 403 -21.63 16.85 33.09
CA ASP A 403 -22.16 18.08 33.67
C ASP A 403 -23.64 18.23 33.32
N ARG A 404 -23.99 18.06 32.04
CA ARG A 404 -25.37 18.22 31.60
C ARG A 404 -26.31 17.14 32.14
N VAL A 405 -25.87 15.88 32.16
CA VAL A 405 -26.64 14.79 32.77
C VAL A 405 -26.85 15.03 34.26
N SER A 406 -25.83 15.55 34.96
CA SER A 406 -25.95 15.86 36.39
C SER A 406 -26.97 16.97 36.64
N GLU A 407 -26.98 18.03 35.83
CA GLU A 407 -27.98 19.10 35.90
C GLU A 407 -29.40 18.58 35.69
N ILE A 408 -29.60 17.74 34.66
CA ILE A 408 -30.93 17.16 34.37
C ILE A 408 -31.34 16.24 35.52
N MET A 409 -30.45 15.37 36.00
CA MET A 409 -30.71 14.46 37.12
C MET A 409 -31.05 15.20 38.40
N GLU A 410 -30.32 16.27 38.74
CA GLU A 410 -30.57 17.07 39.93
C GLU A 410 -31.96 17.72 39.84
N PHE A 411 -32.34 18.23 38.67
CA PHE A 411 -33.67 18.81 38.44
C PHE A 411 -34.79 17.76 38.57
N ILE A 412 -34.73 16.67 37.81
CA ILE A 412 -35.84 15.69 37.72
C ILE A 412 -35.96 14.79 38.96
N THR A 413 -35.00 14.87 39.87
CA THR A 413 -35.01 14.15 41.14
C THR A 413 -35.08 15.07 42.34
N GLU A 414 -35.39 16.35 42.12
CA GLU A 414 -35.56 17.38 43.16
C GLU A 414 -34.38 17.43 44.14
N GLY A 415 -33.15 17.32 43.60
CA GLY A 415 -31.91 17.37 44.38
C GLY A 415 -31.49 16.05 45.04
N LYS A 416 -32.26 14.96 44.91
CA LYS A 416 -31.89 13.66 45.50
C LYS A 416 -30.58 13.11 44.94
N TYR A 417 -30.36 13.28 43.63
CA TYR A 417 -29.13 12.88 42.95
C TYR A 417 -28.49 14.09 42.29
N THR A 418 -27.38 14.57 42.86
CA THR A 418 -26.74 15.83 42.44
C THR A 418 -25.66 15.64 41.38
N ARG A 419 -25.18 14.40 41.20
CA ARG A 419 -24.13 14.12 40.23
C ARG A 419 -24.25 12.72 39.66
N LEU A 420 -24.02 12.59 38.35
CA LEU A 420 -23.78 11.33 37.69
C LEU A 420 -22.29 11.24 37.33
N ASN A 421 -21.65 10.14 37.75
CA ASN A 421 -20.27 9.83 37.43
C ASN A 421 -20.22 8.57 36.58
N VAL A 422 -19.71 8.71 35.36
CA VAL A 422 -19.28 7.58 34.52
C VAL A 422 -17.80 7.33 34.77
N GLU A 423 -17.43 6.15 35.26
CA GLU A 423 -16.02 5.77 35.53
C GLU A 423 -15.31 5.19 34.29
N GLU A 424 -14.00 4.96 34.39
CA GLU A 424 -13.25 4.19 33.39
C GLU A 424 -13.83 2.77 33.30
N GLY A 425 -14.18 2.34 32.07
CA GLY A 425 -14.96 1.12 31.84
C GLY A 425 -16.48 1.32 31.86
N LEU A 426 -16.96 2.57 31.84
CA LEU A 426 -18.37 2.97 31.63
C LEU A 426 -19.32 2.51 32.74
N ASN A 427 -18.81 2.38 33.96
CA ASN A 427 -19.65 2.10 35.12
C ASN A 427 -20.32 3.40 35.57
N ILE A 428 -21.66 3.40 35.58
CA ILE A 428 -22.46 4.56 35.94
C ILE A 428 -22.78 4.53 37.43
N SER A 429 -22.58 5.66 38.09
CA SER A 429 -22.89 5.83 39.50
C SER A 429 -23.51 7.20 39.77
N LEU A 430 -24.40 7.25 40.75
CA LEU A 430 -25.06 8.47 41.19
C LEU A 430 -24.50 8.91 42.55
N LEU A 431 -24.39 10.21 42.76
CA LEU A 431 -24.09 10.79 44.06
C LEU A 431 -25.39 11.22 44.73
N SER A 432 -25.66 10.68 45.92
CA SER A 432 -26.82 11.04 46.74
C SER A 432 -26.35 11.24 48.18
N GLU A 433 -26.60 12.41 48.77
CA GLU A 433 -26.20 12.75 50.14
C GLU A 433 -24.70 12.46 50.45
N GLY A 434 -23.81 12.69 49.47
CA GLY A 434 -22.38 12.42 49.61
C GLY A 434 -21.99 10.93 49.50
N ARG A 435 -22.94 10.02 49.23
CA ARG A 435 -22.69 8.59 48.99
C ARG A 435 -22.82 8.26 47.51
N LYS A 436 -21.89 7.44 47.03
CA LYS A 436 -21.91 6.90 45.66
C LYS A 436 -22.81 5.65 45.62
N VAL A 437 -23.81 5.67 44.74
CA VAL A 437 -24.76 4.58 44.52
C VAL A 437 -24.56 4.05 43.11
N ASP A 438 -24.29 2.76 42.99
CA ASP A 438 -24.16 2.08 41.69
C ASP A 438 -25.53 1.98 41.00
N ILE A 439 -25.57 2.17 39.68
CA ILE A 439 -26.81 2.06 38.89
C ILE A 439 -27.49 0.69 39.04
N ALA A 440 -26.75 -0.39 39.27
CA ALA A 440 -27.31 -1.71 39.53
C ALA A 440 -28.07 -1.82 40.87
N ARG A 441 -27.96 -0.82 41.75
CA ARG A 441 -28.60 -0.78 43.07
C ARG A 441 -29.77 0.19 43.18
N VAL A 442 -30.06 0.97 42.13
CA VAL A 442 -31.19 1.91 42.16
C VAL A 442 -32.49 1.24 41.75
N SER A 443 -33.63 1.88 42.02
CA SER A 443 -34.92 1.40 41.52
C SER A 443 -35.01 1.49 39.99
N GLN A 444 -35.87 0.69 39.38
CA GLN A 444 -36.11 0.74 37.93
C GLN A 444 -36.48 2.16 37.46
N GLY A 445 -37.39 2.85 38.16
CA GLY A 445 -37.76 4.22 37.81
C GLY A 445 -36.58 5.20 37.86
N THR A 446 -35.65 5.04 38.82
CA THR A 446 -34.44 5.88 38.88
C THR A 446 -33.50 5.57 37.71
N ALA A 447 -33.32 4.31 37.35
CA ALA A 447 -32.50 3.93 36.20
C ALA A 447 -33.11 4.42 34.87
N GLU A 448 -34.44 4.40 34.73
CA GLU A 448 -35.13 5.00 33.58
C GLU A 448 -34.98 6.54 33.55
N GLN A 449 -34.94 7.23 34.70
CA GLN A 449 -34.61 8.66 34.78
C GLN A 449 -33.17 8.94 34.34
N VAL A 450 -32.21 8.09 34.74
CA VAL A 450 -30.82 8.19 34.26
C VAL A 450 -30.76 8.01 32.75
N TYR A 451 -31.51 7.06 32.19
CA TYR A 451 -31.58 6.87 30.76
C TYR A 451 -32.13 8.10 30.04
N PHE A 452 -33.24 8.63 30.53
CA PHE A 452 -33.84 9.86 30.01
C PHE A 452 -32.85 11.03 30.04
N ALA A 453 -32.25 11.31 31.20
CA ALA A 453 -31.30 12.41 31.37
C ALA A 453 -30.09 12.28 30.43
N LEU A 454 -29.59 11.05 30.28
CA LEU A 454 -28.44 10.77 29.43
C LEU A 454 -28.77 10.91 27.93
N ARG A 455 -29.95 10.46 27.50
CA ARG A 455 -30.44 10.70 26.14
C ARG A 455 -30.61 12.18 25.85
N MET A 456 -31.25 12.93 26.76
CA MET A 456 -31.48 14.37 26.62
C MET A 456 -30.18 15.18 26.62
N ALA A 457 -29.21 14.81 27.44
CA ALA A 457 -27.89 15.44 27.42
C ALA A 457 -27.11 15.13 26.15
N ALA A 458 -27.12 13.88 25.66
CA ALA A 458 -26.49 13.50 24.39
C ALA A 458 -27.06 14.33 23.24
N SER A 459 -28.38 14.38 23.18
CA SER A 459 -29.21 15.25 22.37
C SER A 459 -28.77 16.73 22.33
N GLU A 460 -28.31 17.30 23.44
CA GLU A 460 -27.95 18.73 23.55
C GLU A 460 -26.46 18.99 23.35
N VAL A 461 -25.62 17.99 23.61
CA VAL A 461 -24.16 18.13 23.55
C VAL A 461 -23.62 17.72 22.18
N LEU A 462 -24.28 16.78 21.50
CA LEU A 462 -23.80 16.17 20.26
C LEU A 462 -24.45 16.75 19.01
N LEU A 463 -25.68 17.25 19.12
CA LEU A 463 -26.42 17.80 17.99
C LEU A 463 -26.27 19.33 17.98
N GLU A 464 -25.86 19.87 16.85
CA GLU A 464 -25.81 21.32 16.64
C GLU A 464 -27.21 21.89 16.34
N GLU A 465 -28.00 21.15 15.56
CA GLU A 465 -29.37 21.51 15.21
C GLU A 465 -30.38 20.97 16.23
N GLU A 466 -31.27 21.83 16.72
CA GLU A 466 -32.36 21.42 17.59
C GLU A 466 -33.43 20.68 16.79
N LEU A 467 -33.63 19.39 17.06
CA LEU A 467 -34.69 18.58 16.44
C LEU A 467 -35.81 18.27 17.45
N PRO A 468 -37.03 17.93 16.98
CA PRO A 468 -38.12 17.57 17.87
C PRO A 468 -37.81 16.28 18.64
N VAL A 469 -37.97 16.34 19.96
CA VAL A 469 -37.84 15.17 20.84
C VAL A 469 -39.13 14.37 20.76
N ILE A 470 -39.03 13.08 20.46
CA ILE A 470 -40.18 12.19 20.37
C ILE A 470 -40.16 11.21 21.54
N LEU A 471 -41.24 11.13 22.29
CA LEU A 471 -41.37 10.27 23.47
C LEU A 471 -42.59 9.35 23.27
N ASP A 472 -42.39 8.05 23.11
CA ASP A 472 -43.44 7.06 22.88
C ASP A 472 -43.65 6.14 24.08
N ASP A 473 -44.70 6.41 24.86
CA ASP A 473 -45.04 5.74 26.12
C ASP A 473 -43.81 5.61 27.06
N THR A 474 -42.97 6.65 27.12
CA THR A 474 -41.66 6.61 27.79
C THR A 474 -41.75 6.51 29.31
N PHE A 475 -42.77 7.12 29.93
CA PHE A 475 -42.83 7.32 31.39
C PHE A 475 -43.69 6.30 32.14
N VAL A 476 -43.94 5.12 31.56
CA VAL A 476 -44.86 4.12 32.14
C VAL A 476 -44.51 3.75 33.59
N SER A 477 -43.23 3.60 33.92
CA SER A 477 -42.78 3.20 35.26
C SER A 477 -42.65 4.35 36.26
N TYR A 478 -43.03 5.59 35.89
CA TYR A 478 -42.91 6.75 36.77
C TYR A 478 -44.12 6.86 37.68
N ASP A 479 -43.84 7.18 38.94
CA ASP A 479 -44.84 7.68 39.89
C ASP A 479 -45.20 9.14 39.55
N GLU A 480 -46.22 9.68 40.22
CA GLU A 480 -46.79 11.00 39.91
C GLU A 480 -45.76 12.13 40.12
N GLU A 481 -45.00 12.08 41.22
CA GLU A 481 -43.95 13.06 41.56
C GLU A 481 -42.83 13.08 40.48
N ARG A 482 -42.30 11.90 40.10
CA ARG A 482 -41.29 11.83 39.03
C ARG A 482 -41.82 12.31 37.69
N LEU A 483 -43.07 12.00 37.37
CA LEU A 483 -43.69 12.39 36.11
C LEU A 483 -43.86 13.92 36.05
N GLU A 484 -44.32 14.54 37.13
CA GLU A 484 -44.44 16.00 37.23
C GLU A 484 -43.10 16.70 37.02
N SER A 485 -42.08 16.28 37.76
CA SER A 485 -40.71 16.80 37.65
C SER A 485 -40.16 16.73 36.20
N VAL A 486 -40.37 15.59 35.51
CA VAL A 486 -39.86 15.41 34.14
C VAL A 486 -40.67 16.19 33.10
N LEU A 487 -41.99 16.28 33.26
CA LEU A 487 -42.83 17.10 32.39
C LEU A 487 -42.51 18.60 32.57
N GLU A 488 -42.18 19.03 33.79
CA GLU A 488 -41.71 20.39 34.05
C GLU A 488 -40.39 20.68 33.35
N TRP A 489 -39.44 19.76 33.45
CA TRP A 489 -38.15 19.88 32.78
C TRP A 489 -38.33 19.99 31.26
N LEU A 490 -39.15 19.11 30.66
CA LEU A 490 -39.43 19.11 29.22
C LEU A 490 -40.08 20.43 28.78
N ALA A 491 -41.06 20.93 29.53
CA ALA A 491 -41.71 22.20 29.22
C ALA A 491 -40.75 23.41 29.29
N LYS A 492 -39.74 23.35 30.17
CA LYS A 492 -38.70 24.38 30.33
C LYS A 492 -37.54 24.23 29.36
N SER A 493 -37.37 23.07 28.72
CA SER A 493 -36.24 22.78 27.82
C SER A 493 -36.19 23.67 26.58
N GLY A 494 -37.30 24.32 26.20
CA GLY A 494 -37.41 25.13 24.99
C GLY A 494 -37.59 24.34 23.70
N LYS A 495 -37.45 23.01 23.76
CA LYS A 495 -37.55 22.10 22.61
C LYS A 495 -38.99 21.83 22.22
N GLN A 496 -39.18 21.49 20.94
CA GLN A 496 -40.42 20.87 20.51
C GLN A 496 -40.45 19.41 20.97
N VAL A 497 -41.46 19.04 21.74
CA VAL A 497 -41.63 17.69 22.29
C VAL A 497 -42.91 17.08 21.73
N LEU A 498 -42.80 15.89 21.15
CA LEU A 498 -43.91 15.08 20.68
C LEU A 498 -44.09 13.87 21.61
N LEU A 499 -44.98 14.01 22.59
CA LEU A 499 -45.25 13.00 23.61
C LEU A 499 -46.45 12.13 23.21
N PHE A 500 -46.18 10.92 22.75
CA PHE A 500 -47.18 9.89 22.48
C PHE A 500 -47.51 9.14 23.77
N THR A 501 -48.80 9.12 24.14
CA THR A 501 -49.25 8.44 25.36
C THR A 501 -50.62 7.78 25.18
N CYS A 502 -50.81 6.61 25.79
CA CYS A 502 -52.12 5.99 25.97
C CYS A 502 -52.84 6.40 27.26
N GLN A 503 -52.17 7.14 28.15
CA GLN A 503 -52.68 7.52 29.47
C GLN A 503 -53.11 8.99 29.50
N LYS A 504 -54.03 9.30 30.43
CA LYS A 504 -54.52 10.68 30.64
C LYS A 504 -53.72 11.46 31.68
N ARG A 505 -52.84 10.80 32.43
CA ARG A 505 -52.11 11.39 33.56
C ARG A 505 -51.16 12.50 33.10
N GLU A 506 -50.46 12.32 31.97
CA GLU A 506 -49.53 13.31 31.43
C GLU A 506 -50.29 14.59 31.05
N MET A 507 -51.46 14.43 30.43
CA MET A 507 -52.31 15.57 30.07
C MET A 507 -52.83 16.32 31.29
N LYS A 508 -53.26 15.58 32.32
CA LYS A 508 -53.78 16.14 33.57
C LYS A 508 -52.71 16.98 34.26
N ILE A 509 -51.51 16.42 34.46
CA ILE A 509 -50.38 17.11 35.10
C ILE A 509 -50.00 18.37 34.32
N LEU A 510 -49.80 18.28 32.99
CA LEU A 510 -49.47 19.45 32.17
C LEU A 510 -50.54 20.56 32.23
N SER A 511 -51.81 20.18 32.36
CA SER A 511 -52.91 21.14 32.50
C SER A 511 -52.93 21.81 33.88
N GLU A 512 -52.63 21.06 34.94
CA GLU A 512 -52.53 21.55 36.32
C GLU A 512 -51.35 22.51 36.50
N MET A 513 -50.24 22.26 35.80
CA MET A 513 -49.06 23.12 35.79
C MET A 513 -49.24 24.43 35.00
N GLY A 514 -50.28 24.55 34.17
CA GLY A 514 -50.55 25.78 33.40
C GLY A 514 -49.51 26.08 32.31
N VAL A 515 -48.95 25.05 31.67
CA VAL A 515 -47.96 25.22 30.58
C VAL A 515 -48.61 25.95 29.40
N LYS A 516 -48.13 27.16 29.08
CA LYS A 516 -48.75 28.06 28.09
C LYS A 516 -48.73 27.56 26.65
N ASN A 517 -47.76 26.70 26.29
CA ASN A 517 -47.55 26.18 24.93
C ASN A 517 -47.69 24.65 24.91
N CYS A 518 -48.84 24.14 25.34
CA CYS A 518 -49.15 22.72 25.32
C CYS A 518 -50.30 22.44 24.33
N ASN A 519 -50.00 21.66 23.30
CA ASN A 519 -50.96 21.21 22.29
C ASN A 519 -51.45 19.79 22.62
N TYR A 520 -52.75 19.54 22.55
CA TYR A 520 -53.34 18.23 22.82
C TYR A 520 -53.98 17.67 21.55
N ILE A 521 -53.36 16.63 20.99
CA ILE A 521 -53.80 15.98 19.74
C ILE A 521 -54.40 14.63 20.07
N LYS A 522 -55.70 14.45 19.81
CA LYS A 522 -56.38 13.16 19.99
C LYS A 522 -56.41 12.38 18.67
N LEU A 523 -55.82 11.18 18.68
CA LEU A 523 -55.95 10.21 17.59
C LEU A 523 -57.20 9.34 17.82
N GLN A 524 -57.88 9.01 16.71
CA GLN A 524 -59.08 8.18 16.67
C GLN A 524 -58.78 6.80 16.08
#